data_AF-A0A6A1W5D2-F1
#
_entry.id   AF-A0A6A1W5D2-F1
#
_cell.length_a   1.000
_cell.length_b   1.000
_cell.length_c   1.000
_cell.angle_alpha   90.00
_cell.angle_beta   90.00
_cell.angle_gamma   90.00
#
_symmetry.space_group_name_H-M   'P 1'
#
loop_
_entity.id
_entity.type
_entity.pdbx_description
1 polymer ?
#
loop_
_entity_poly.entity_id
_entity_poly.type
_entity_poly.pdbx_seq_one_letter_code
_entity_poly.pdbx_strand_id
1 'polypeptide(L)'
;MREAQVLDRCLDKYMMWSRQKINKGKSSIHFIKNFSRSAIVPICDLLQLKKMPTKAKHLGLPLLIPRSKRLALEELKERLFAKLLGWKAKLLSQAGRATLIRSAAASLLAYSMSFFYLPLSWCSDVARAMKN
;
A
#
# COMPACT_ATOMS: atom_id res chain seq x y z
N MET A 1 -0.38 10.20 25.79
CA MET A 1 -1.81 10.55 26.11
C MET A 1 -2.10 12.00 25.77
N ARG A 2 -1.29 12.93 26.27
CA ARG A 2 -1.40 14.36 25.94
C ARG A 2 -1.39 14.62 24.43
N GLU A 3 -0.54 13.93 23.66
CA GLU A 3 -0.47 14.12 22.21
C GLU A 3 -1.76 13.70 21.50
N ALA A 4 -2.37 12.60 21.95
CA ALA A 4 -3.63 12.12 21.40
C ALA A 4 -4.79 13.11 21.66
N GLN A 5 -4.84 13.72 22.84
CA GLN A 5 -5.83 14.77 23.15
C GLN A 5 -5.60 16.05 22.33
N VAL A 6 -4.34 16.42 22.07
CA VAL A 6 -4.03 17.54 21.18
C VAL A 6 -4.49 17.24 19.76
N LEU A 7 -4.20 16.04 19.25
CA LEU A 7 -4.63 15.61 17.92
C LEU A 7 -6.16 15.65 17.79
N ASP A 8 -6.90 15.12 18.75
CA ASP A 8 -8.37 15.11 18.71
C ASP A 8 -8.95 16.53 18.60
N ARG A 9 -8.46 17.45 19.44
CA ARG A 9 -8.84 18.87 19.38
C ARG A 9 -8.48 19.54 18.05
N CYS A 10 -7.33 19.19 17.46
CA CYS A 10 -6.95 19.70 16.14
C CYS A 10 -7.90 19.20 15.05
N LEU A 11 -8.28 17.93 15.11
CA LEU A 11 -9.25 17.35 14.18
C LEU A 11 -10.63 17.99 14.32
N ASP A 12 -11.09 18.24 15.55
CA ASP A 12 -12.36 18.93 15.80
C ASP A 12 -12.38 20.35 15.24
N LYS A 13 -11.31 21.12 15.47
CA LYS A 13 -11.17 22.46 14.88
C LYS A 13 -11.20 22.40 13.35
N TYR A 14 -10.47 21.46 12.76
CA TYR A 14 -10.47 21.26 11.31
C TYR A 14 -11.88 20.93 10.79
N MET A 15 -12.59 20.00 11.42
CA MET A 15 -13.95 19.62 11.02
C MET A 15 -14.94 20.78 11.15
N MET A 16 -14.81 21.60 12.20
CA MET A 16 -15.61 22.79 12.41
C MET A 16 -15.38 23.85 11.33
N TRP A 17 -14.12 24.14 10.99
CA TRP A 17 -13.76 25.18 10.02
C TRP A 17 -14.00 24.76 8.58
N SER A 18 -13.58 23.55 8.21
CA SER A 18 -13.69 23.02 6.85
C SER A 18 -15.10 22.50 6.51
N ARG A 19 -15.94 22.29 7.53
CA ARG A 19 -17.22 21.57 7.43
C ARG A 19 -17.10 20.13 6.93
N GLN A 20 -15.89 19.57 6.90
CA GLN A 20 -15.66 18.16 6.58
C GLN A 20 -15.79 17.30 7.84
N LYS A 21 -16.06 16.01 7.65
CA LYS A 21 -16.05 15.01 8.73
C LYS A 21 -15.02 13.93 8.46
N ILE A 22 -14.31 13.53 9.51
CA ILE A 22 -13.36 12.42 9.44
C ILE A 22 -14.14 11.11 9.50
N ASN A 23 -13.87 10.23 8.53
CA ASN A 23 -14.41 8.89 8.54
C ASN A 23 -13.57 7.99 9.48
N LYS A 24 -13.95 7.95 10.75
CA LYS A 24 -13.30 7.11 11.77
C LYS A 24 -13.31 5.62 11.43
N GLY A 25 -14.26 5.15 10.60
CA GLY A 25 -14.31 3.77 10.11
C GLY A 25 -13.27 3.43 9.03
N LYS A 26 -12.80 4.44 8.28
CA LYS A 26 -11.70 4.32 7.29
C LYS A 26 -10.34 4.73 7.85
N SER A 27 -10.33 5.43 8.98
CA SER A 27 -9.12 5.85 9.68
C SER A 27 -8.67 4.81 10.71
N SER A 28 -7.36 4.76 10.97
CA SER A 28 -6.78 3.86 11.97
C SER A 28 -5.45 4.40 12.49
N ILE A 29 -4.99 3.90 13.63
CA ILE A 29 -3.75 4.34 14.28
C ILE A 29 -2.69 3.25 14.21
N HIS A 30 -1.49 3.62 13.75
CA HIS A 30 -0.32 2.76 13.86
C HIS A 30 0.46 3.07 15.15
N PHE A 31 0.88 2.02 15.84
CA PHE A 31 1.77 2.12 16.98
C PHE A 31 3.09 1.44 16.65
N ILE A 32 4.20 2.14 16.90
CA ILE A 32 5.56 1.62 16.70
C ILE A 32 5.78 0.40 17.61
N LYS A 33 6.68 -0.51 17.23
CA LYS A 33 6.98 -1.75 17.97
C LYS A 33 7.30 -1.53 19.46
N ASN A 34 7.98 -0.44 19.79
CA ASN A 34 8.41 -0.13 21.16
C ASN A 34 7.39 0.72 21.93
N PHE A 35 6.14 0.77 21.48
CA PHE A 35 5.09 1.53 22.14
C PHE A 35 4.53 0.79 23.36
N SER A 36 4.22 1.52 24.44
CA SER A 36 3.64 0.93 25.65
C SER A 36 2.28 0.30 25.37
N ARG A 37 2.15 -1.00 25.64
CA ARG A 37 0.91 -1.75 25.36
C ARG A 37 -0.27 -1.26 26.20
N SER A 38 -0.01 -0.82 27.44
CA SER A 38 -1.06 -0.30 28.33
C SER A 38 -1.67 1.01 27.83
N ALA A 39 -0.95 1.77 27.02
CA ALA A 39 -1.43 3.04 26.46
C ALA A 39 -2.23 2.88 25.15
N ILE A 40 -2.20 1.71 24.49
CA ILE A 40 -2.82 1.52 23.17
C ILE A 40 -4.34 1.66 23.25
N VAL A 41 -4.99 0.90 24.15
CA VAL A 41 -6.45 0.89 24.29
C VAL A 41 -6.99 2.27 24.66
N PRO A 42 -6.45 2.96 25.70
CA PRO A 42 -6.89 4.31 26.04
C PRO A 42 -6.78 5.32 24.88
N ILE A 43 -5.73 5.22 24.05
CA ILE A 43 -5.55 6.13 22.90
C ILE A 43 -6.55 5.81 21.78
N CYS A 44 -6.78 4.54 21.51
CA CYS A 44 -7.79 4.10 20.55
C CYS A 44 -9.20 4.55 20.96
N ASP A 45 -9.54 4.40 22.24
CA ASP A 45 -10.84 4.80 22.78
C ASP A 45 -11.00 6.32 22.79
N LEU A 46 -9.97 7.06 23.20
CA LEU A 46 -9.98 8.53 23.16
C LEU A 46 -10.25 9.04 21.75
N LEU A 47 -9.53 8.52 20.75
CA LEU A 47 -9.64 8.99 19.37
C LEU A 47 -10.80 8.35 18.60
N GLN A 48 -11.49 7.35 19.19
CA GLN A 48 -12.50 6.53 18.53
C GLN A 48 -11.99 5.90 17.22
N LEU A 49 -10.75 5.41 17.25
CA LEU A 49 -10.06 4.82 16.10
C LEU A 49 -9.55 3.41 16.41
N LYS A 50 -9.63 2.53 15.42
CA LYS A 50 -9.10 1.18 15.52
C LYS A 50 -7.59 1.17 15.33
N LYS A 51 -6.91 0.20 15.96
CA LYS A 51 -5.51 -0.11 15.64
C LYS A 51 -5.40 -0.54 14.18
N MET A 52 -4.41 0.02 13.49
CA MET A 52 -4.16 -0.27 12.09
C MET A 52 -3.74 -1.74 11.90
N PRO A 53 -4.32 -2.46 10.93
CA PRO A 53 -3.92 -3.83 10.63
C PRO A 53 -2.49 -3.87 10.08
N THR A 54 -1.79 -4.99 10.29
CA THR A 54 -0.41 -5.19 9.82
C THR A 54 -0.29 -5.16 8.29
N LYS A 55 -1.35 -5.56 7.58
CA LYS A 55 -1.45 -5.53 6.12
C LYS A 55 -2.17 -4.28 5.59
N ALA A 56 -2.21 -3.18 6.36
CA ALA A 56 -2.80 -1.93 5.90
C ALA A 56 -2.12 -1.45 4.62
N LYS A 57 -2.92 -0.97 3.66
CA LYS A 57 -2.46 -0.49 2.37
C LYS A 57 -2.86 0.95 2.15
N HIS A 58 -2.02 1.66 1.44
CA HIS A 58 -2.33 2.98 0.91
C HIS A 58 -1.97 3.00 -0.58
N LEU A 59 -2.93 3.39 -1.40
CA LEU A 59 -2.80 3.44 -2.87
C LEU A 59 -2.28 2.12 -3.48
N GLY A 60 -2.66 0.98 -2.88
CA GLY A 60 -2.29 -0.35 -3.36
C GLY A 60 -0.90 -0.84 -2.95
N LEU A 61 -0.17 -0.08 -2.13
CA LEU A 61 1.09 -0.51 -1.51
C LEU A 61 0.91 -0.75 -0.02
N PRO A 62 1.71 -1.63 0.60
CA PRO A 62 1.77 -1.74 2.06
C PRO A 62 2.12 -0.37 2.65
N LEU A 63 1.24 0.15 3.51
CA LEU A 63 1.45 1.45 4.15
C LEU A 63 2.66 1.42 5.11
N LEU A 64 2.93 0.24 5.68
CA LEU A 64 4.15 -0.03 6.43
C LEU A 64 5.04 -0.94 5.60
N ILE A 65 6.13 -0.39 5.07
CA ILE A 65 7.07 -1.18 4.29
C ILE A 65 7.85 -2.10 5.25
N PRO A 66 7.71 -3.43 5.12
CA PRO A 66 8.47 -4.38 5.91
C PRO A 66 9.96 -4.32 5.53
N ARG A 67 10.84 -4.81 6.42
CA ARG A 67 12.29 -4.92 6.14
C ARG A 67 12.57 -5.64 4.81
N SER A 68 11.76 -6.67 4.48
CA SER A 68 11.83 -7.33 3.19
C SER A 68 11.00 -6.59 2.14
N LYS A 69 11.67 -5.76 1.32
CA LYS A 69 11.03 -5.08 0.17
C LYS A 69 10.40 -6.06 -0.81
N ARG A 70 10.93 -7.27 -0.93
CA ARG A 70 10.37 -8.34 -1.76
C ARG A 70 8.95 -8.71 -1.32
N LEU A 71 8.72 -8.87 -0.01
CA LEU A 71 7.38 -9.17 0.52
C LEU A 71 6.38 -8.04 0.24
N ALA A 72 6.82 -6.78 0.25
CA ALA A 72 5.95 -5.66 -0.11
C ALA A 72 5.54 -5.65 -1.58
N LEU A 73 6.33 -6.29 -2.44
CA LEU A 73 6.17 -6.31 -3.88
C LEU A 73 5.51 -7.60 -4.41
N GLU A 74 5.25 -8.59 -3.56
CA GLU A 74 4.70 -9.87 -4.02
C GLU A 74 3.28 -9.69 -4.55
N GLU A 75 2.43 -8.94 -3.83
CA GLU A 75 1.09 -8.59 -4.32
C GLU A 75 1.13 -7.78 -5.62
N LEU A 76 2.13 -6.91 -5.77
CA LEU A 76 2.31 -6.12 -6.99
C LEU A 76 2.62 -7.03 -8.19
N LYS A 77 3.43 -8.07 -7.97
CA LYS A 77 3.74 -9.11 -8.95
C LYS A 77 2.50 -9.94 -9.30
N GLU A 78 1.70 -10.33 -8.31
CA GLU A 78 0.42 -11.02 -8.55
C GLU A 78 -0.53 -10.18 -9.41
N ARG A 79 -0.65 -8.87 -9.12
CA ARG A 79 -1.48 -7.94 -9.91
C ARG A 79 -0.96 -7.77 -11.34
N LEU A 80 0.36 -7.73 -11.52
CA LEU A 80 0.98 -7.69 -12.83
C LEU A 80 0.64 -8.95 -13.63
N PHE A 81 0.77 -10.13 -13.02
CA PHE A 81 0.43 -11.39 -13.67
C PHE A 81 -1.06 -11.55 -13.95
N ALA A 82 -1.94 -11.13 -13.04
CA ALA A 82 -3.38 -11.18 -13.28
C ALA A 82 -3.78 -10.35 -14.51
N LYS A 83 -3.16 -9.17 -14.70
CA LYS A 83 -3.35 -8.35 -15.91
C LYS A 83 -2.84 -9.06 -17.16
N LEU A 84 -1.68 -9.71 -17.09
CA LEU A 84 -1.06 -10.41 -18.21
C LEU A 84 -1.80 -11.69 -18.61
N LEU A 85 -2.26 -12.48 -17.65
CA LEU A 85 -2.99 -13.74 -17.86
C LEU A 85 -4.39 -13.53 -18.44
N GLY A 86 -5.03 -12.39 -18.15
CA GLY A 86 -6.34 -12.04 -18.70
C GLY A 86 -6.30 -11.74 -20.21
N TRP A 87 -5.12 -11.69 -20.83
CA TRP A 87 -4.97 -11.34 -22.23
C TRP A 87 -4.78 -12.58 -23.10
N LYS A 88 -5.39 -12.57 -24.29
CA LYS A 88 -5.19 -13.60 -25.32
C LYS A 88 -3.78 -13.49 -25.90
N ALA A 89 -2.76 -13.81 -25.10
CA ALA A 89 -1.34 -13.70 -25.46
C ALA A 89 -1.00 -14.48 -26.75
N LYS A 90 -1.78 -15.52 -27.06
CA LYS A 90 -1.68 -16.32 -28.29
C LYS A 90 -2.07 -15.58 -29.57
N LEU A 91 -2.76 -14.43 -29.48
CA LEU A 91 -3.17 -13.62 -30.65
C LEU A 91 -2.18 -12.48 -30.97
N LEU A 92 -1.15 -12.29 -30.15
CA LEU A 92 -0.23 -11.15 -30.28
C LEU A 92 1.12 -11.60 -30.82
N SER A 93 1.64 -10.82 -31.78
CA SER A 93 3.04 -10.94 -32.22
C SER A 93 3.99 -10.73 -31.03
N GLN A 94 5.24 -11.16 -31.17
CA GLN A 94 6.25 -10.97 -30.13
C GLN A 94 6.44 -9.48 -29.78
N ALA A 95 6.49 -8.61 -30.80
CA ALA A 95 6.56 -7.16 -30.60
C ALA A 95 5.31 -6.62 -29.90
N GLY A 96 4.11 -7.08 -30.28
CA GLY A 96 2.86 -6.69 -29.62
C GLY A 96 2.84 -7.09 -28.14
N ARG A 97 3.28 -8.31 -27.82
CA ARG A 97 3.42 -8.79 -26.44
C ARG A 97 4.40 -7.93 -25.64
N ALA A 98 5.58 -7.63 -26.18
CA ALA A 98 6.59 -6.82 -25.51
C ALA A 98 6.09 -5.40 -25.21
N THR A 99 5.44 -4.74 -26.17
CA THR A 99 4.89 -3.39 -26.01
C THR A 99 3.82 -3.35 -24.92
N LEU A 100 2.91 -4.31 -24.93
CA LEU A 100 1.83 -4.40 -23.94
C LEU A 100 2.34 -4.77 -22.55
N ILE A 101 3.33 -5.67 -22.44
CA ILE A 101 4.01 -5.96 -21.18
C ILE A 101 4.64 -4.68 -20.62
N ARG A 102 5.37 -3.93 -21.45
CA ARG A 102 6.04 -2.69 -21.05
C ARG A 102 5.04 -1.66 -20.54
N SER A 103 3.95 -1.43 -21.26
CA SER A 103 2.93 -0.44 -20.85
C SER A 103 2.21 -0.84 -19.55
N ALA A 104 1.89 -2.14 -19.40
CA ALA A 104 1.25 -2.68 -18.21
C ALA A 104 2.15 -2.60 -16.98
N ALA A 105 3.41 -3.03 -17.12
CA ALA A 105 4.39 -2.97 -16.06
C ALA A 105 4.68 -1.51 -15.67
N ALA A 106 4.93 -0.62 -16.65
CA ALA A 106 5.23 0.78 -16.37
C ALA A 106 4.09 1.47 -15.60
N SER A 107 2.83 1.31 -16.05
CA SER A 107 1.69 1.93 -15.38
C SER A 107 1.45 1.41 -13.97
N LEU A 108 1.61 0.10 -13.75
CA LEU A 108 1.40 -0.52 -12.44
C LEU A 108 2.55 -0.22 -11.46
N LEU A 109 3.79 -0.16 -11.97
CA LEU A 109 4.99 0.01 -11.16
C LEU A 109 5.35 1.48 -10.92
N ALA A 110 4.83 2.43 -11.71
CA ALA A 110 5.16 3.86 -11.60
C ALA A 110 5.04 4.39 -10.16
N TYR A 111 3.93 4.12 -9.48
CA TYR A 111 3.73 4.53 -8.09
C TYR A 111 4.64 3.78 -7.11
N SER A 112 4.98 2.52 -7.38
CA SER A 112 5.82 1.73 -6.47
C SER A 112 7.29 2.14 -6.55
N MET A 113 7.77 2.42 -7.77
CA MET A 113 9.14 2.84 -8.04
C MET A 113 9.46 4.23 -7.51
N SER A 114 8.45 5.08 -7.23
CA SER A 114 8.69 6.38 -6.58
C SER A 114 9.07 6.26 -5.10
N PHE A 115 8.78 5.14 -4.43
CA PHE A 115 9.13 4.95 -3.02
C PHE A 115 10.35 4.04 -2.80
N PHE A 116 10.62 3.10 -3.71
CA PHE A 116 11.76 2.20 -3.59
C PHE A 116 12.11 1.51 -4.91
N TYR A 117 13.39 1.15 -5.04
CA TYR A 117 13.88 0.32 -6.14
C TYR A 117 13.32 -1.10 -6.07
N LEU A 118 13.03 -1.66 -7.25
CA LEU A 118 12.63 -3.05 -7.41
C LEU A 118 13.85 -3.96 -7.18
N PRO A 119 13.76 -4.97 -6.28
CA PRO A 119 14.82 -5.94 -6.09
C PRO A 119 15.10 -6.70 -7.39
N LEU A 120 16.38 -6.92 -7.71
CA LEU A 120 16.78 -7.69 -8.90
C LEU A 120 16.11 -9.06 -8.96
N SER A 121 16.01 -9.75 -7.82
CA SER A 121 15.35 -11.07 -7.73
C SER A 121 13.86 -11.01 -8.09
N TRP A 122 13.18 -9.91 -7.77
CA TRP A 122 11.79 -9.68 -8.18
C TRP A 122 11.70 -9.45 -9.69
N CYS A 123 12.58 -8.61 -10.24
CA CYS A 123 12.65 -8.35 -11.68
C CYS A 123 12.94 -9.64 -12.49
N SER A 124 13.86 -10.47 -12.00
CA SER A 124 14.17 -11.76 -12.63
C SER A 124 12.97 -12.71 -12.62
N ASP A 125 12.18 -12.75 -11.55
CA ASP A 125 10.99 -13.58 -11.47
C ASP A 125 9.90 -13.12 -12.45
N VAL A 126 9.70 -11.80 -12.55
CA VAL A 126 8.78 -11.21 -13.52
C VAL A 126 9.23 -11.48 -14.95
N ALA A 127 10.52 -11.28 -15.26
CA ALA A 127 11.08 -11.56 -16.57
C ALA A 127 10.98 -13.05 -16.95
N ARG A 128 11.17 -13.97 -16.00
CA ARG A 128 11.01 -15.42 -16.23
C ARG A 128 9.57 -15.76 -16.60
N ALA A 129 8.61 -15.23 -15.85
CA ALA A 129 7.20 -15.48 -16.11
C ALA A 129 6.69 -14.85 -17.42
N MET A 130 7.34 -13.80 -17.93
CA MET A 130 7.02 -13.15 -19.21
C MET A 130 7.61 -13.87 -20.44
N LYS A 131 8.54 -14.82 -20.24
CA LYS A 131 9.16 -15.60 -21.33
C LYS A 131 8.35 -16.84 -21.74
N ASN A 132 7.41 -17.26 -20.90
CA ASN A 132 6.51 -18.41 -21.13
C ASN A 132 5.18 -17.93 -21.74
#